data_AF-F0GJZ9-F1
#
_entry.id   AF-F0GJZ9-F1
#
_cell.length_a   1.000
_cell.length_b   1.000
_cell.length_c   1.000
_cell.angle_alpha   90.00
_cell.angle_beta   90.00
_cell.angle_gamma   90.00
#
_symmetry.space_group_name_H-M   'P 1'
#
loop_
_entity.id
_entity.type
_entity.pdbx_description
1 polymer ?
#
loop_
_entity_poly.entity_id
_entity_poly.type
_entity_poly.pdbx_seq_one_letter_code
_entity_poly.pdbx_strand_id
1 'polypeptide(L)' 'RAHAQHLSEGVEDTLRLGLAAEIDGAPVARALAAVAAKYPALAIGIVTAPQDAIVDALHRGAVDLCVAYGGAG' A
#
# COMPACT_ATOMS: atom_id res chain seq x y z
N ARG A 1 -18.20 -30.02 -22.52
CA ARG A 1 -17.68 -29.48 -21.23
C ARG A 1 -16.35 -28.81 -21.52
N ALA A 2 -16.37 -27.54 -21.89
CA ALA A 2 -15.15 -26.74 -22.05
C ALA A 2 -15.02 -25.91 -20.78
N HIS A 3 -14.08 -26.29 -19.92
CA HIS A 3 -13.66 -25.44 -18.80
C HIS A 3 -12.63 -24.48 -19.39
N ALA A 4 -13.13 -23.41 -20.02
CA ALA A 4 -12.29 -22.27 -20.35
C ALA A 4 -11.78 -21.74 -19.02
N GLN A 5 -10.54 -22.08 -18.70
CA GLN A 5 -9.79 -21.47 -17.63
C GLN A 5 -9.80 -19.98 -17.96
N HIS A 6 -10.61 -19.20 -17.23
CA HIS A 6 -10.37 -17.77 -17.16
C HIS A 6 -8.99 -17.66 -16.53
N LEU A 7 -8.01 -17.56 -17.43
CA LEU A 7 -6.69 -17.04 -17.17
C LEU A 7 -6.93 -15.85 -16.25
N SER A 8 -6.48 -15.95 -15.00
CA SER A 8 -6.44 -14.81 -14.12
C SER A 8 -5.45 -13.84 -14.75
N GLU A 9 -5.91 -13.05 -15.72
CA GLU A 9 -5.36 -11.75 -16.10
C GLU A 9 -5.58 -10.77 -14.92
N GLY A 10 -5.37 -11.24 -13.71
CA GLY A 10 -5.23 -10.39 -12.55
C GLY A 10 -3.85 -9.78 -12.71
N VAL A 11 -3.80 -8.52 -13.13
CA VAL A 11 -2.73 -7.64 -12.70
C VAL A 11 -2.48 -7.97 -11.23
N GLU A 12 -1.28 -8.40 -10.88
CA GLU A 12 -0.90 -8.52 -9.48
C GLU A 12 -0.99 -7.09 -8.91
N ASP A 13 -2.16 -6.75 -8.37
CA ASP A 13 -2.43 -5.41 -7.88
C ASP A 13 -1.40 -5.15 -6.79
N THR A 14 -0.52 -4.18 -7.06
CA THR A 14 0.51 -3.80 -6.12
C THR A 14 -0.01 -2.63 -5.31
N LEU A 15 -0.23 -2.85 -4.01
CA LEU A 15 -0.52 -1.78 -3.07
C LEU A 15 0.79 -1.08 -2.68
N ARG A 16 0.98 0.16 -3.11
CA ARG A 16 2.11 1.01 -2.72
C ARG A 16 1.69 1.90 -1.56
N LEU A 17 2.25 1.64 -0.39
CA LEU A 17 2.03 2.40 0.82
C LEU A 17 3.16 3.40 1.05
N GLY A 18 2.82 4.68 1.19
CA GLY A 18 3.73 5.68 1.78
C GLY A 18 3.61 5.71 3.30
N LEU A 19 4.73 5.63 4.03
CA LEU A 19 4.76 5.79 5.48
C LEU A 19 5.70 6.95 5.83
N ALA A 20 5.15 7.99 6.47
CA ALA A 20 5.96 9.07 7.02
C ALA A 20 6.97 8.52 8.03
N ALA A 21 8.25 8.87 7.88
CA ALA A 21 9.35 8.36 8.69
C ALA A 21 9.20 8.68 10.19
N GLU A 22 8.39 9.70 10.50
CA GLU A 22 8.09 10.17 11.85
C GLU A 22 7.06 9.26 12.57
N ILE A 23 6.38 8.36 11.85
CA ILE A 23 5.34 7.49 12.40
C ILE A 23 5.92 6.13 12.81
N ASP A 24 5.47 5.62 13.96
CA ASP A 24 5.73 4.24 14.35
C ASP A 24 5.13 3.27 13.31
N GLY A 25 6.00 2.52 12.62
CA GLY A 25 5.62 1.57 11.60
C GLY A 25 5.05 0.25 12.13
N ALA A 26 5.19 -0.06 13.42
CA ALA A 26 4.76 -1.36 13.95
C ALA A 26 3.23 -1.59 13.83
N PRO A 27 2.34 -0.63 14.17
CA PRO A 27 0.91 -0.75 13.91
C PRO A 27 0.59 -0.95 12.43
N VAL A 28 1.29 -0.25 11.54
CA VAL A 28 1.10 -0.32 10.09
C VAL A 28 1.49 -1.69 9.56
N ALA A 29 2.64 -2.22 9.97
CA ALA A 29 3.10 -3.55 9.59
C ALA A 29 2.11 -4.65 10.03
N ARG A 30 1.53 -4.53 11.24
CA ARG A 30 0.48 -5.47 11.70
C ARG A 30 -0.78 -5.41 10.84
N ALA A 31 -1.22 -4.21 10.46
CA ALA A 31 -2.37 -4.05 9.59
C ALA A 31 -2.11 -4.66 8.20
N LEU A 32 -0.92 -4.42 7.63
CA LEU A 32 -0.52 -4.99 6.35
C LEU A 32 -0.40 -6.51 6.39
N ALA A 33 0.05 -7.10 7.49
CA ALA A 33 0.07 -8.55 7.66
C ALA A 33 -1.34 -9.15 7.59
N ALA A 34 -2.35 -8.49 8.18
CA ALA A 34 -3.75 -8.91 8.08
C ALA A 34 -4.29 -8.76 6.65
N VAL A 35 -3.90 -7.70 5.92
CA VAL A 35 -4.26 -7.52 4.50
C VAL A 35 -3.64 -8.61 3.64
N ALA A 36 -2.34 -8.89 3.79
CA ALA A 36 -1.64 -9.94 3.05
C ALA A 36 -2.24 -11.33 3.30
N ALA A 37 -2.64 -11.63 4.54
CA ALA A 37 -3.33 -12.88 4.87
C ALA A 37 -4.72 -12.99 4.19
N LYS A 38 -5.44 -11.87 4.06
CA LYS A 38 -6.75 -11.82 3.39
C LYS A 38 -6.65 -11.86 1.87
N TYR A 39 -5.58 -11.28 1.30
CA TYR A 39 -5.34 -11.18 -0.13
C TYR A 39 -3.91 -11.67 -0.47
N PRO A 40 -3.67 -13.00 -0.51
CA PRO A 40 -2.33 -13.56 -0.69
C PRO A 40 -1.67 -13.23 -2.04
N ALA A 41 -2.44 -12.86 -3.05
CA ALA A 41 -1.96 -12.46 -4.37
C ALA A 41 -1.68 -10.95 -4.49
N LEU A 42 -1.97 -10.16 -3.45
CA LEU A 42 -1.72 -8.72 -3.44
C LEU A 42 -0.25 -8.46 -3.09
N ALA A 43 0.51 -7.88 -4.03
CA ALA A 43 1.84 -7.40 -3.73
C ALA A 43 1.76 -6.12 -2.88
N ILE A 44 2.54 -6.01 -1.81
CA ILE A 44 2.54 -4.83 -0.94
C ILE A 44 3.95 -4.23 -0.93
N GLY A 45 4.08 -3.00 -1.41
CA GLY A 45 5.30 -2.20 -1.34
C GLY A 45 5.16 -1.10 -0.30
N ILE A 46 6.21 -0.86 0.49
CA ILE A 46 6.24 0.24 1.47
C ILE A 46 7.41 1.17 1.11
N VAL A 47 7.11 2.46 1.02
CA VAL A 47 8.12 3.52 0.89
C VAL A 47 8.07 4.37 2.15
N THR A 48 9.23 4.56 2.77
CA THR A 48 9.38 5.44 3.93
C THR A 48 10.21 6.65 3.55
N ALA A 49 9.71 7.84 3.86
CA ALA A 49 10.36 9.12 3.61
C ALA A 49 9.79 10.17 4.58
N PRO A 50 10.38 11.38 4.67
CA PRO A 50 9.77 12.48 5.41
C PRO A 50 8.32 12.72 4.98
N GLN A 51 7.47 13.18 5.92
CA GLN A 51 6.03 13.32 5.69
C GLN A 51 5.69 14.15 4.44
N ASP A 52 6.37 15.28 4.25
CA ASP A 52 6.15 16.15 3.08
C ASP A 52 6.37 15.37 1.78
N ALA A 53 7.46 14.61 1.67
CA ALA A 53 7.78 13.78 0.53
C ALA A 53 6.75 12.65 0.29
N ILE A 54 6.19 12.06 1.36
CA ILE A 54 5.15 11.04 1.27
C ILE A 54 3.81 11.62 0.80
N VAL A 55 3.39 12.76 1.34
CA VAL A 55 2.18 13.47 0.92
C VAL A 55 2.30 13.90 -0.54
N ASP A 56 3.46 14.42 -0.90
CA ASP A 56 3.82 14.75 -2.28
C ASP A 56 3.77 13.54 -3.21
N ALA A 57 4.28 12.38 -2.77
CA ALA A 57 4.22 11.14 -3.52
C ALA A 57 2.77 10.68 -3.73
N LEU A 58 1.90 10.86 -2.72
CA LEU A 58 0.47 10.58 -2.85
C LEU A 58 -0.17 11.48 -3.91
N HIS A 59 0.06 12.80 -3.85
CA HIS A 59 -0.49 13.75 -4.83
C HIS A 59 -0.04 13.46 -6.27
N ARG A 60 1.17 12.93 -6.45
CA ARG A 60 1.71 12.52 -7.76
C ARG A 60 1.27 11.12 -8.20
N GLY A 61 0.53 10.37 -7.38
CA GLY A 61 0.16 8.98 -7.64
C GLY A 61 1.34 7.99 -7.55
N ALA A 62 2.46 8.40 -6.96
CA ALA A 62 3.64 7.56 -6.74
C ALA A 62 3.45 6.56 -5.57
N VAL A 63 2.44 6.76 -4.73
CA VAL A 63 1.89 5.77 -3.79
C VAL A 63 0.35 5.78 -3.90
N ASP A 64 -0.29 4.67 -3.53
CA ASP A 64 -1.75 4.50 -3.61
C ASP A 64 -2.46 5.02 -2.36
N LEU A 65 -1.80 4.92 -1.20
CA LEU A 65 -2.25 5.54 0.05
C LEU A 65 -1.05 5.90 0.92
N CYS A 66 -1.24 6.80 1.89
CA CYS A 66 -0.20 7.13 2.86
C CYS A 66 -0.69 7.15 4.30
N VAL A 67 0.22 6.85 5.22
CA VAL A 67 0.08 7.12 6.66
C VAL A 67 1.02 8.27 7.02
N ALA A 68 0.45 9.38 7.44
CA ALA A 68 1.12 10.63 7.79
C ALA A 68 0.40 11.29 8.98
N TYR A 69 1.06 12.19 9.72
CA TYR A 69 0.40 12.95 10.77
C TYR A 69 -0.58 13.95 10.14
N GLY A 70 -1.83 13.94 10.60
CA GLY A 70 -2.80 14.96 10.25
C GLY A 70 -2.42 16.28 10.90
N GLY A 71 -1.94 17.25 10.12
CA GLY A 71 -1.84 18.64 10.57
C GLY A 71 -3.23 19.27 10.57
N ALA A 72 -3.63 19.87 11.69
CA ALA A 72 -4.73 20.83 11.69
C ALA A 72 -4.32 21.98 10.77
N GLY A 73 -4.82 21.97 9.52
CA GLY A 73 -4.74 23.10 8.62
C GLY A 73 -5.50 24.30 9.18
#